data_AF-A0A964ZAE3-F1
#
_entry.id   AF-A0A964ZAE3-F1
#
_cell.length_a   1.000
_cell.length_b   1.000
_cell.length_c   1.000
_cell.angle_alpha   90.00
_cell.angle_beta   90.00
_cell.angle_gamma   90.00
#
_symmetry.space_group_name_H-M   'P 1'
#
loop_
_entity.id
_entity.type
_entity.pdbx_description
1 polymer ?
#
loop_
_entity_poly.entity_id
_entity_poly.type
_entity_poly.pdbx_seq_one_letter_code
_entity_poly.pdbx_strand_id
1 'polypeptide(L)'
;MSWWLATRITAPLRSLAAAADDIAATGRLDNDVPEAGPREVASLAANFNRMMSTIRSSFERERRFVQDANHELRTPLTSLRANSELLQRDDLSPEDRKSILSDIRIEVDEITAISA
;
A
#
# COMPACT_ATOMS: atom_id res chain seq x y z
N MET A 1 16.55 41.86 20.86
CA MET A 1 15.23 41.38 20.39
C MET A 1 15.33 40.58 19.09
N SER A 2 16.14 41.01 18.11
CA SER A 2 16.29 40.33 16.80
C SER A 2 16.80 38.88 16.87
N TRP A 3 17.72 38.55 17.79
CA TRP A 3 18.20 37.17 17.97
C TRP A 3 17.04 36.22 18.32
N TRP A 4 16.22 36.59 19.29
CA TRP A 4 15.11 35.74 19.76
C TRP A 4 14.11 35.43 18.65
N LEU A 5 13.78 36.44 17.82
CA LEU A 5 12.89 36.26 16.67
C LEU A 5 13.53 35.38 15.59
N ALA A 6 14.83 35.56 15.32
CA ALA A 6 15.55 34.72 14.37
C ALA A 6 15.53 33.25 14.80
N THR A 7 15.82 32.95 16.07
CA THR A 7 15.79 31.57 16.58
C THR A 7 14.40 30.93 16.54
N ARG A 8 13.33 31.73 16.74
CA ARG A 8 11.93 31.27 16.68
C ARG A 8 11.45 30.92 15.26
N ILE A 9 12.15 31.39 14.24
CA ILE A 9 11.86 31.11 12.83
C ILE A 9 12.80 30.00 12.30
N THR A 10 14.10 30.11 12.56
CA THR A 10 15.09 29.20 11.99
C THR A 10 15.02 27.80 12.57
N ALA A 11 14.68 27.65 13.86
CA ALA A 11 14.62 26.33 14.48
C ALA A 11 13.50 25.45 13.89
N PRO A 12 12.23 25.91 13.79
CA PRO A 12 11.17 25.10 13.16
C PRO A 12 11.42 24.81 11.68
N LEU A 13 12.00 25.76 10.92
CA LEU A 13 12.32 25.53 9.51
C LEU A 13 13.40 24.46 9.32
N ARG A 14 14.41 24.40 10.21
CA ARG A 14 15.39 23.31 10.19
C ARG A 14 14.76 21.95 10.50
N SER A 15 13.81 21.90 11.44
CA SER A 15 13.06 20.68 11.72
C SER A 15 12.25 20.21 10.50
N LEU A 16 11.61 21.15 9.79
CA LEU A 16 10.86 20.84 8.56
C LEU A 16 11.79 20.31 7.46
N ALA A 17 12.94 20.94 7.25
CA ALA A 17 13.94 20.50 6.28
C ALA A 17 14.49 19.11 6.62
N ALA A 18 14.84 18.88 7.88
CA ALA A 18 15.34 17.59 8.34
C ALA A 18 14.29 16.47 8.17
N ALA A 19 13.02 16.75 8.44
CA ALA A 19 11.94 15.80 8.21
C ALA A 19 11.78 15.47 6.73
N ALA A 20 11.82 16.48 5.85
CA ALA A 20 11.76 16.28 4.40
C ALA A 20 12.95 15.47 3.88
N ASP A 21 14.17 15.76 4.35
CA ASP A 21 15.38 15.01 3.99
C ASP A 21 15.29 13.54 4.47
N ASP A 22 14.81 13.30 5.70
CA ASP A 22 14.64 11.93 6.21
C ASP A 22 13.59 11.13 5.42
N ILE A 23 12.47 11.78 5.06
CA ILE A 23 11.45 11.17 4.20
C ILE A 23 12.03 10.84 2.83
N ALA A 24 12.79 11.76 2.23
CA ALA A 24 13.41 11.55 0.91
C ALA A 24 14.46 10.42 0.95
N ALA A 25 15.20 10.28 2.05
CA ALA A 25 16.24 9.27 2.21
C ALA A 25 15.68 7.88 2.57
N THR A 26 14.64 7.81 3.39
CA THR A 26 14.17 6.56 3.99
C THR A 26 12.80 6.10 3.51
N GLY A 27 12.01 7.00 2.92
CA GLY A 27 10.60 6.78 2.61
C GLY A 27 9.68 6.68 3.83
N ARG A 28 10.20 6.91 5.05
CA ARG A 28 9.41 6.83 6.28
C ARG A 28 8.54 8.07 6.43
N LEU A 29 7.23 7.88 6.38
CA LEU A 29 6.25 8.96 6.42
C LEU A 29 5.86 9.39 7.84
N ASP A 30 6.44 8.82 8.89
CA ASP A 30 5.96 8.96 10.29
C ASP A 30 6.52 10.19 11.03
N ASN A 31 7.16 11.10 10.31
CA ASN A 31 7.84 12.25 10.89
C ASN A 31 6.93 13.48 10.88
N ASP A 32 6.11 13.63 11.91
CA ASP A 32 5.36 14.87 12.12
C ASP A 32 6.29 15.98 12.62
N VAL A 33 6.13 17.18 12.06
CA VAL A 33 6.95 18.34 12.43
C VAL A 33 6.17 19.21 13.42
N PRO A 34 6.81 19.75 14.48
CA PRO A 34 6.15 20.65 15.41
C PRO A 34 5.60 21.91 14.73
N GLU A 35 4.32 22.21 14.95
CA GLU A 35 3.64 23.41 14.48
C GLU A 35 3.98 24.62 15.36
N ALA A 36 5.25 25.01 15.37
CA ALA A 36 5.79 26.03 16.25
C ALA A 36 6.39 27.23 15.51
N GLY A 37 6.47 28.38 16.18
CA GLY A 37 7.05 29.61 15.65
C GLY A 37 5.99 30.68 15.36
N PRO A 38 6.34 31.73 14.58
CA PRO A 38 5.38 32.71 14.09
C PRO A 38 4.28 32.06 13.25
N ARG A 39 3.16 32.76 13.10
CA ARG A 39 1.94 32.24 12.45
C ARG A 39 2.22 31.58 11.09
N GLU A 40 3.03 32.24 10.26
CA GLU A 40 3.35 31.80 8.91
C GLU A 40 4.18 30.50 8.92
N VAL A 41 5.10 30.36 9.88
CA VAL A 41 5.94 29.17 10.06
C VAL A 41 5.12 28.00 10.60
N ALA A 42 4.31 28.24 11.62
CA ALA A 42 3.39 27.24 12.16
C ALA A 42 2.39 26.76 11.11
N SER A 43 1.85 27.69 10.28
CA SER A 43 0.95 27.33 9.19
C SER A 43 1.63 26.48 8.11
N LEU A 44 2.91 26.73 7.80
CA LEU A 44 3.67 25.90 6.86
C LEU A 44 3.86 24.48 7.41
N ALA A 45 4.25 24.36 8.69
CA ALA A 45 4.37 23.06 9.35
C ALA A 45 3.03 22.29 9.35
N ALA A 46 1.91 22.97 9.63
CA ALA A 46 0.58 22.37 9.58
C ALA A 46 0.18 21.89 8.17
N ASN A 47 0.56 22.64 7.13
CA ASN A 47 0.30 22.24 5.75
C ASN A 47 1.17 21.04 5.34
N PHE A 48 2.43 21.01 5.78
CA PHE A 48 3.33 19.88 5.58
C PHE A 48 2.78 18.60 6.24
N ASN A 49 2.38 18.67 7.51
CA ASN A 49 1.79 17.53 8.23
C ASN A 49 0.51 17.02 7.53
N ARG A 50 -0.34 17.93 7.04
CA ARG A 50 -1.54 17.56 6.24
C ARG A 50 -1.19 16.85 4.94
N MET A 51 -0.16 17.32 4.23
CA MET A 51 0.34 16.67 3.02
C MET A 51 0.85 15.25 3.34
N MET A 52 1.65 15.10 4.40
CA MET A 52 2.17 13.79 4.82
C MET A 52 1.05 12.83 5.23
N SER A 53 0.05 13.31 5.98
CA SER A 53 -1.14 12.52 6.34
C SER A 53 -1.88 12.02 5.10
N THR A 54 -2.04 12.89 4.09
CA THR A 54 -2.68 12.51 2.82
C THR A 54 -1.89 11.40 2.11
N ILE A 55 -0.57 11.56 1.99
CA ILE A 55 0.32 10.57 1.38
C ILE A 55 0.25 9.23 2.13
N ARG A 56 0.37 9.26 3.47
CA ARG A 56 0.28 8.07 4.33
C ARG A 56 -1.02 7.32 4.10
N SER A 57 -2.15 8.05 4.08
CA SER A 57 -3.46 7.46 3.83
C SER A 57 -3.56 6.80 2.45
N SER A 58 -2.96 7.39 1.42
CA SER A 58 -2.92 6.83 0.06
C SER A 58 -2.09 5.55 0.04
N PHE A 59 -0.94 5.54 0.69
CA PHE A 59 -0.09 4.35 0.79
C PHE A 59 -0.76 3.21 1.56
N GLU A 60 -1.48 3.52 2.65
CA GLU A 60 -2.27 2.53 3.40
C GLU A 60 -3.44 1.95 2.59
N ARG A 61 -4.06 2.76 1.71
CA ARG A 61 -5.10 2.26 0.79
C ARG A 61 -4.50 1.34 -0.26
N GLU A 62 -3.38 1.73 -0.87
CA GLU A 62 -2.68 0.93 -1.86
C GLU A 62 -2.22 -0.42 -1.27
N ARG A 63 -1.63 -0.38 -0.07
CA ARG A 63 -1.21 -1.61 0.64
C ARG A 63 -2.39 -2.53 0.93
N ARG A 64 -3.53 -1.98 1.36
CA ARG A 64 -4.74 -2.78 1.58
C ARG A 64 -5.26 -3.37 0.28
N PHE A 65 -5.33 -2.58 -0.80
CA PHE A 65 -5.73 -3.08 -2.12
C PHE A 65 -4.86 -4.25 -2.57
N VAL A 66 -3.54 -4.14 -2.47
CA VAL A 66 -2.61 -5.25 -2.79
C VAL A 66 -2.83 -6.45 -1.88
N GLN A 67 -3.08 -6.23 -0.59
CA GLN A 67 -3.36 -7.33 0.34
C GLN A 67 -4.67 -8.05 -0.01
N ASP A 68 -5.73 -7.30 -0.31
CA ASP A 68 -7.04 -7.82 -0.65
C ASP A 68 -6.98 -8.60 -1.97
N ALA A 69 -6.34 -8.05 -2.99
CA ALA A 69 -6.07 -8.76 -4.25
C ALA A 69 -5.29 -10.07 -4.03
N ASN A 70 -4.28 -10.06 -3.15
CA ASN A 70 -3.55 -11.29 -2.81
C ASN A 70 -4.45 -12.33 -2.13
N HIS A 71 -5.35 -11.91 -1.23
CA HIS A 71 -6.28 -12.83 -0.59
C HIS A 71 -7.29 -13.41 -1.57
N GLU A 72 -7.84 -12.57 -2.45
CA GLU A 72 -8.77 -12.99 -3.50
C GLU A 72 -8.12 -13.97 -4.48
N LEU A 73 -6.85 -13.77 -4.85
CA LEU A 73 -6.11 -14.66 -5.75
C LEU A 73 -5.66 -15.98 -5.10
N ARG A 74 -5.43 -16.01 -3.77
CA ARG A 74 -4.98 -17.23 -3.08
C ARG A 74 -6.01 -18.36 -3.18
N THR A 75 -7.29 -18.04 -3.08
CA THR A 75 -8.38 -19.03 -3.15
C THR A 75 -8.39 -19.76 -4.49
N PRO A 76 -8.50 -19.08 -5.65
CA PRO A 76 -8.57 -19.75 -6.93
C PRO A 76 -7.26 -20.44 -7.31
N LEU A 77 -6.10 -19.89 -6.91
CA LEU A 77 -4.82 -20.60 -7.09
C LEU A 77 -4.74 -21.90 -6.28
N THR A 78 -5.34 -21.94 -5.09
CA THR A 78 -5.40 -23.16 -4.26
C THR A 78 -6.30 -24.21 -4.91
N SER A 79 -7.45 -23.80 -5.45
CA SER A 79 -8.37 -24.69 -6.17
C SER A 79 -7.76 -25.22 -7.47
N LEU A 80 -7.12 -24.36 -8.28
CA LEU A 80 -6.38 -24.77 -9.48
C LEU A 80 -5.32 -25.83 -9.17
N ARG A 81 -4.60 -25.66 -8.06
CA ARG A 81 -3.63 -26.67 -7.59
C ARG A 81 -4.31 -27.99 -7.27
N ALA A 82 -5.39 -27.97 -6.49
CA ALA A 82 -6.13 -29.19 -6.12
C ALA A 82 -6.69 -29.91 -7.37
N ASN A 83 -7.26 -29.16 -8.31
CA ASN A 83 -7.76 -29.70 -9.58
C ASN A 83 -6.65 -30.32 -10.44
N SER A 84 -5.47 -29.70 -10.48
CA SER A 84 -4.29 -30.26 -11.15
C SER A 84 -3.82 -31.57 -10.48
N GLU A 85 -3.82 -31.63 -9.15
CA GLU A 85 -3.50 -32.85 -8.39
C GLU A 85 -4.52 -33.97 -8.67
N LEU A 86 -5.82 -33.64 -8.80
CA LEU A 86 -6.84 -34.60 -9.19
C LEU A 86 -6.58 -35.15 -10.60
N LEU A 87 -6.31 -34.29 -11.59
CA LEU A 87 -6.08 -34.70 -12.99
C LEU A 87 -4.91 -35.67 -13.19
N GLN A 88 -3.99 -35.76 -12.24
CA GLN A 88 -2.85 -36.67 -12.25
C GLN A 88 -3.21 -38.11 -11.85
N ARG A 89 -4.41 -38.37 -11.32
CA ARG A 89 -4.80 -39.74 -10.97
C ARG A 89 -5.14 -40.56 -12.22
N ASP A 90 -4.71 -41.82 -12.21
CA ASP A 90 -4.91 -42.76 -13.30
C ASP A 90 -6.31 -43.39 -13.33
N ASP A 91 -7.05 -43.32 -12.22
CA ASP A 91 -8.38 -43.93 -12.03
C ASP A 91 -9.55 -43.01 -12.41
N LEU A 92 -9.25 -41.87 -13.04
CA LEU A 92 -10.22 -40.83 -13.34
C LEU A 92 -11.06 -41.15 -14.58
N SER A 93 -12.39 -41.08 -14.45
CA SER A 93 -13.28 -41.28 -15.60
C SER A 93 -13.12 -40.15 -16.63
N PRO A 94 -13.42 -40.40 -17.93
CA PRO A 94 -13.40 -39.35 -18.94
C PRO A 94 -14.32 -38.16 -18.60
N GLU A 95 -15.48 -38.44 -18.01
CA GLU A 95 -16.45 -37.45 -17.57
C GLU A 95 -15.91 -36.57 -16.45
N ASP A 96 -15.33 -37.17 -15.40
CA ASP A 96 -14.74 -36.43 -14.27
C ASP A 96 -13.55 -35.59 -14.73
N ARG A 97 -12.71 -36.14 -15.64
CA ARG A 97 -11.58 -35.40 -16.23
C ARG A 97 -12.07 -34.17 -16.99
N LYS A 98 -13.17 -34.30 -17.74
CA LYS A 98 -13.79 -33.18 -18.47
C LYS A 98 -14.38 -32.14 -17.52
N SER A 99 -15.00 -32.57 -16.42
CA SER A 99 -15.52 -31.66 -15.39
C SER A 99 -14.39 -30.83 -14.78
N ILE A 100 -13.31 -31.46 -14.31
CA ILE A 100 -12.18 -30.76 -13.67
C ILE A 100 -11.52 -29.77 -14.63
N LEU A 101 -11.37 -30.13 -15.91
CA LEU A 101 -10.84 -29.21 -16.92
C LEU A 101 -11.78 -28.01 -17.17
N SER A 102 -13.09 -28.21 -17.07
CA SER A 102 -14.08 -27.13 -17.13
C SER A 102 -13.96 -26.20 -15.92
N ASP A 103 -13.81 -26.77 -14.72
CA ASP A 103 -13.67 -26.01 -13.47
C ASP A 103 -12.39 -25.15 -13.49
N ILE A 104 -11.27 -25.73 -13.92
CA ILE A 104 -10.01 -25.00 -14.13
C ILE A 104 -10.19 -23.83 -15.09
N ARG A 105 -10.95 -24.02 -16.18
CA ARG A 105 -11.17 -22.96 -17.17
C ARG A 105 -11.99 -21.81 -16.59
N ILE A 106 -13.07 -22.12 -15.88
CA ILE A 106 -13.92 -21.13 -15.21
C ILE A 106 -13.07 -20.30 -14.24
N GLU A 107 -12.23 -20.96 -13.44
CA GLU A 107 -11.41 -20.30 -12.42
C GLU A 107 -10.31 -19.41 -13.03
N VAL A 108 -9.73 -19.81 -14.17
CA VAL A 108 -8.82 -18.95 -14.95
C VAL A 108 -9.54 -17.73 -15.53
N ASP A 109 -10.77 -17.90 -16.01
CA ASP A 109 -11.59 -16.81 -16.52
C ASP A 109 -11.94 -15.81 -15.39
N GLU A 110 -12.23 -16.30 -14.18
CA GLU A 110 -12.45 -15.47 -12.98
C GLU A 110 -11.20 -14.67 -12.58
N ILE A 111 -10.02 -15.31 -12.50
CA ILE A 111 -8.76 -14.61 -12.20
C ILE A 111 -8.45 -13.51 -13.24
N THR A 112 -8.71 -13.81 -14.51
CA THR A 112 -8.46 -12.86 -15.60
C THR A 112 -9.37 -11.63 -15.51
N ALA A 113 -10.62 -11.83 -15.06
CA ALA A 113 -11.57 -10.73 -14.83
C ALA A 113 -11.17 -9.83 -13.66
N ILE A 114 -10.49 -10.35 -12.63
CA ILE A 114 -9.98 -9.56 -11.48
C ILE A 114 -8.77 -8.71 -11.88
N SER A 115 -8.04 -9.12 -12.92
CA SER A 115 -6.80 -8.46 -13.37
C SER A 115 -7.02 -7.36 -14.42
N ALA A 116 -8.26 -7.13 -14.88
CA ALA A 116 -8.62 -6.21 -15.96
C ALA A 116 -9.35 -4.96 -15.44
#